data_AF-A0A8B0SF49-F1
#
_entry.id   AF-A0A8B0SF49-F1
#
_cell.length_a   1.000
_cell.length_b   1.000
_cell.length_c   1.000
_cell.angle_alpha   90.00
_cell.angle_beta   90.00
_cell.angle_gamma   90.00
#
_symmetry.space_group_name_H-M   'P 1'
#
loop_
_entity.id
_entity.type
_entity.pdbx_description
1 polymer ?
#
loop_
_entity_poly.entity_id
_entity_poly.type
_entity_poly.pdbx_seq_one_letter_code
_entity_poly.pdbx_strand_id
1 'polypeptide(L)'
;MNDLRIASDKEGISKIGIMVDADANGIDAQLALVNSSLKKAGFTIAIPSVNTWIYDESHSLNISCHVLNVGGCGELETMLRAIKSNESVVADCLESWRECLNDKSKTIKQKDFDKFWVSVYQRFDCCSRNDRKQADRKCSFEASMKKPIWDFEHTALAELKAYLGMFT
;
A
#
# COMPACT_ATOMS: atom_id res chain seq x y z
N MET A 1 6.07 5.75 16.38
CA MET A 1 6.59 4.58 17.14
C MET A 1 6.64 4.84 18.64
N ASN A 2 7.09 6.01 19.12
CA ASN A 2 6.91 6.37 20.53
C ASN A 2 5.43 6.34 20.96
N ASP A 3 4.52 6.80 20.10
CA ASP A 3 3.08 6.75 20.37
C ASP A 3 2.51 5.32 20.38
N LEU A 4 3.12 4.38 19.64
CA LEU A 4 2.73 2.97 19.64
C LEU A 4 3.05 2.30 20.98
N ARG A 5 4.21 2.63 21.57
CA ARG A 5 4.57 2.18 22.91
C ARG A 5 3.57 2.69 23.95
N ILE A 6 3.26 3.99 23.91
CA ILE A 6 2.31 4.62 24.84
C ILE A 6 0.89 4.04 24.70
N ALA A 7 0.44 3.77 23.47
CA ALA A 7 -0.85 3.16 23.21
C ALA A 7 -0.89 1.69 23.70
N SER A 8 0.19 0.93 23.47
CA SER A 8 0.28 -0.45 23.93
C SER A 8 0.10 -0.58 25.43
N ASP A 9 0.81 0.25 26.20
CA ASP A 9 0.79 0.22 27.66
C ASP A 9 -0.57 0.67 28.24
N LYS A 10 -1.32 1.52 27.54
CA LYS A 10 -2.60 2.07 28.00
C LYS A 10 -3.83 1.30 27.54
N GLU A 11 -3.80 0.74 26.34
CA GLU A 11 -4.96 0.15 25.67
C GLU A 11 -4.96 -1.37 25.69
N GLY A 12 -3.94 -2.01 26.31
CA GLY A 12 -3.87 -3.47 26.40
C GLY A 12 -3.63 -4.15 25.05
N ILE A 13 -2.93 -3.47 24.14
CA ILE A 13 -2.61 -4.00 22.80
C ILE A 13 -1.57 -5.12 22.97
N SER A 14 -1.90 -6.33 22.51
CA SER A 14 -1.01 -7.51 22.58
C SER A 14 -0.36 -7.87 21.24
N LYS A 15 -0.81 -7.25 20.14
CA LYS A 15 -0.30 -7.46 18.77
C LYS A 15 -0.22 -6.14 18.00
N ILE A 16 0.91 -5.86 17.35
CA ILE A 16 1.10 -4.74 16.42
C ILE A 16 1.54 -5.28 15.05
N GLY A 17 0.76 -4.94 14.03
CA GLY A 17 1.11 -5.13 12.63
C GLY A 17 1.66 -3.86 12.02
N ILE A 18 2.84 -3.92 11.43
CA ILE A 18 3.44 -2.82 10.67
C ILE A 18 3.26 -3.12 9.18
N MET A 19 2.74 -2.17 8.40
CA MET A 19 2.67 -2.26 6.95
C MET A 19 3.43 -1.09 6.34
N VAL A 20 4.33 -1.38 5.40
CA VAL A 20 5.12 -0.38 4.67
C VAL A 20 5.16 -0.73 3.19
N ASP A 21 5.25 0.28 2.32
CA ASP A 21 5.43 0.05 0.89
C ASP A 21 6.86 -0.39 0.58
N ALA A 22 7.04 -1.34 -0.34
CA ALA A 22 8.35 -1.78 -0.81
C ALA A 22 9.14 -0.66 -1.51
N ASP A 23 8.41 0.30 -2.10
CA ASP A 23 8.92 1.36 -2.96
C ASP A 23 9.92 0.85 -4.03
N ALA A 24 10.92 1.64 -4.39
CA ALA A 24 11.97 1.22 -5.33
C ALA A 24 13.13 0.47 -4.65
N ASN A 25 13.21 0.48 -3.32
CA ASN A 25 14.28 -0.11 -2.53
C ASN A 25 14.04 -1.59 -2.21
N GLY A 26 12.77 -2.04 -2.31
CA GLY A 26 12.38 -3.42 -2.15
C GLY A 26 12.23 -3.90 -0.71
N ILE A 27 11.85 -5.17 -0.57
CA ILE A 27 11.44 -5.78 0.70
C ILE A 27 12.53 -5.69 1.79
N ASP A 28 13.75 -6.09 1.48
CA ASP A 28 14.84 -6.18 2.47
C ASP A 28 15.21 -4.81 3.04
N ALA A 29 15.26 -3.78 2.19
CA ALA A 29 15.57 -2.42 2.59
C ALA A 29 14.49 -1.87 3.55
N GLN A 30 13.22 -2.16 3.28
CA GLN A 30 12.11 -1.72 4.13
C GLN A 30 12.06 -2.48 5.46
N LEU A 31 12.34 -3.78 5.46
CA LEU A 31 12.48 -4.56 6.69
C LEU A 31 13.62 -4.01 7.57
N ALA A 32 14.76 -3.66 6.96
CA ALA A 32 15.87 -3.03 7.66
C ALA A 32 15.47 -1.65 8.23
N LEU A 33 14.70 -0.85 7.48
CA LEU A 33 14.18 0.43 7.94
C LEU A 33 13.24 0.26 9.16
N VAL A 34 12.33 -0.71 9.12
CA VAL A 34 11.42 -1.04 10.23
C VAL A 34 12.21 -1.47 11.47
N ASN A 35 13.16 -2.40 11.33
CA ASN A 35 14.02 -2.84 12.42
C ASN A 35 14.84 -1.69 13.02
N SER A 36 15.39 -0.80 12.19
CA SER A 36 16.12 0.38 12.67
C SER A 36 15.22 1.33 13.45
N SER A 37 13.96 1.43 13.06
CA SER A 37 12.95 2.27 13.72
C SER A 37 12.50 1.65 15.04
N LEU A 38 12.34 0.32 15.11
CA LEU A 38 12.01 -0.41 16.34
C LEU A 38 13.09 -0.19 17.39
N LYS A 39 14.36 -0.36 16.99
CA LYS A 39 15.51 -0.10 17.87
C LYS A 39 15.51 1.35 18.38
N LYS A 40 15.26 2.34 17.52
CA LYS A 40 15.16 3.76 17.92
C LYS A 40 14.02 4.03 18.90
N ALA A 41 12.95 3.24 18.85
CA ALA A 41 11.83 3.33 19.77
C ALA A 41 12.03 2.58 21.10
N GLY A 42 13.16 1.88 21.26
CA GLY A 42 13.53 1.18 22.49
C GLY A 42 13.17 -0.31 22.50
N PHE A 43 12.71 -0.88 21.38
CA PHE A 43 12.52 -2.33 21.26
C PHE A 43 13.89 -3.02 21.14
N THR A 44 14.05 -4.15 21.83
CA THR A 44 15.28 -4.97 21.79
C THR A 44 15.20 -6.11 20.77
N ILE A 45 14.02 -6.34 20.20
CA ILE A 45 13.78 -7.34 19.16
C ILE A 45 14.17 -6.85 17.77
N ALA A 46 14.34 -7.79 16.85
CA ALA A 46 14.40 -7.55 15.42
C ALA A 46 13.50 -8.57 14.70
N ILE A 47 12.75 -8.10 13.70
CA ILE A 47 11.93 -8.93 12.83
C ILE A 47 12.86 -9.59 11.80
N PRO A 48 13.02 -10.92 11.80
CA PRO A 48 13.98 -11.60 10.94
C PRO A 48 13.50 -11.71 9.48
N SER A 49 12.19 -11.75 9.28
CA SER A 49 11.54 -11.89 7.98
C SER A 49 10.17 -11.23 8.02
N VAL A 50 9.71 -10.71 6.87
CA VAL A 50 8.34 -10.21 6.74
C VAL A 50 7.32 -11.32 7.05
N ASN A 51 6.11 -10.93 7.41
CA ASN A 51 4.98 -11.81 7.72
C ASN A 51 5.28 -12.81 8.85
N THR A 52 6.13 -12.43 9.80
CA THR A 52 6.53 -13.27 10.94
C THR A 52 6.30 -12.55 12.25
N TRP A 53 5.59 -13.21 13.18
CA TRP A 53 5.40 -12.70 14.54
C TRP A 53 6.65 -12.88 15.38
N ILE A 54 7.05 -11.82 16.08
CA ILE A 54 8.09 -11.85 17.10
C ILE A 54 7.51 -11.28 18.39
N TYR A 55 7.73 -11.99 19.49
CA TYR A 55 7.33 -11.54 20.82
C TYR A 55 8.46 -10.72 21.46
N ASP A 56 8.13 -9.53 21.95
CA ASP A 56 8.98 -8.72 22.80
C ASP A 56 8.56 -8.87 24.26
N GLU A 57 9.38 -9.58 25.03
CA GLU A 57 9.16 -9.80 26.46
C GLU A 57 9.13 -8.49 27.26
N SER A 58 9.92 -7.49 26.83
CA SER A 58 10.08 -6.24 27.58
C SER A 58 8.79 -5.42 27.63
N HIS A 59 7.97 -5.55 26.58
CA HIS A 59 6.69 -4.84 26.44
C HIS A 59 5.49 -5.80 26.38
N SER A 60 5.72 -7.11 26.57
CA SER A 60 4.71 -8.17 26.46
C SER A 60 3.86 -8.08 25.18
N LEU A 61 4.52 -7.84 24.04
CA LEU A 61 3.87 -7.47 22.79
C LEU A 61 4.36 -8.33 21.62
N ASN A 62 3.44 -8.78 20.76
CA ASN A 62 3.79 -9.38 19.48
C ASN A 62 3.89 -8.32 18.40
N ILE A 63 4.95 -8.33 17.61
CA ILE A 63 5.17 -7.41 16.49
C ILE A 63 5.42 -8.22 15.22
N SER A 64 4.80 -7.80 14.12
CA SER A 64 5.04 -8.34 12.78
C SER A 64 5.08 -7.20 11.76
N CYS A 65 5.69 -7.45 10.62
CA CYS A 65 5.79 -6.48 9.52
C CYS A 65 5.46 -7.13 8.19
N HIS A 66 4.63 -6.47 7.40
CA HIS A 66 4.41 -6.76 5.99
C HIS A 66 4.96 -5.63 5.13
N VAL A 67 5.60 -5.99 4.03
CA VAL A 67 6.04 -5.03 3.02
C VAL A 67 5.15 -5.19 1.79
N LEU A 68 4.28 -4.21 1.55
CA LEU A 68 3.36 -4.19 0.42
C LEU A 68 4.14 -4.08 -0.88
N ASN A 69 3.96 -5.03 -1.79
CA ASN A 69 4.73 -5.11 -3.01
C ASN A 69 3.98 -5.83 -4.14
N VAL A 70 4.39 -5.58 -5.38
CA VAL A 70 4.07 -6.39 -6.54
C VAL A 70 5.40 -6.76 -7.21
N GLY A 71 5.80 -8.03 -7.12
CA GLY A 71 7.08 -8.49 -7.67
C GLY A 71 8.31 -7.96 -6.92
N GLY A 72 8.19 -7.71 -5.61
CA GLY A 72 9.29 -7.29 -4.74
C GLY A 72 9.48 -5.78 -4.60
N CYS A 73 8.78 -4.97 -5.41
CA CYS A 73 8.83 -3.50 -5.39
C CYS A 73 7.40 -2.91 -5.46
N GLY A 74 7.29 -1.59 -5.28
CA GLY A 74 6.07 -0.83 -5.54
C GLY A 74 5.38 -0.28 -4.30
N GLU A 75 4.26 0.41 -4.55
CA GLU A 75 3.42 1.06 -3.56
C GLU A 75 1.98 0.53 -3.68
N LEU A 76 1.07 1.02 -2.83
CA LEU A 76 -0.35 0.71 -2.92
C LEU A 76 -0.91 0.92 -4.33
N GLU A 77 -0.55 2.00 -5.02
CA GLU A 77 -1.04 2.26 -6.37
C GLU A 77 -0.54 1.21 -7.37
N THR A 78 0.65 0.64 -7.18
CA THR A 78 1.15 -0.47 -7.99
C THR A 78 0.28 -1.72 -7.81
N MET A 79 -0.09 -2.04 -6.57
CA MET A 79 -1.04 -3.13 -6.26
C MET A 79 -2.40 -2.87 -6.93
N LEU A 80 -2.93 -1.66 -6.82
CA LEU A 80 -4.22 -1.30 -7.42
C LEU A 80 -4.22 -1.43 -8.95
N ARG A 81 -3.14 -1.01 -9.62
CA ARG A 81 -2.97 -1.23 -11.07
C ARG A 81 -2.99 -2.72 -11.42
N ALA A 82 -2.31 -3.55 -10.62
CA ALA A 82 -2.22 -4.99 -10.86
C ALA A 82 -3.59 -5.69 -10.72
N ILE A 83 -4.43 -5.24 -9.79
CA ILE A 83 -5.73 -5.87 -9.50
C ILE A 83 -6.92 -5.22 -10.22
N LYS A 84 -6.72 -4.34 -11.18
CA LYS A 84 -7.84 -3.69 -11.89
C LYS A 84 -8.73 -4.74 -12.59
N SER A 85 -10.04 -4.65 -12.41
CA SER A 85 -10.98 -5.58 -13.07
C SER A 85 -11.44 -5.12 -14.46
N ASN A 86 -11.45 -3.81 -14.70
CA ASN A 86 -11.96 -3.23 -15.93
C ASN A 86 -10.83 -2.83 -16.88
N GLU A 87 -11.19 -2.62 -18.14
CA GLU A 87 -10.33 -1.91 -19.08
C GLU A 87 -10.05 -0.49 -18.56
N SER A 88 -8.84 -0.02 -18.83
CA SER A 88 -8.28 1.22 -18.30
C SER A 88 -7.87 2.17 -19.42
N VAL A 89 -8.65 2.22 -20.51
CA VAL A 89 -8.26 2.87 -21.76
C VAL A 89 -7.85 4.33 -21.55
N VAL A 90 -8.61 5.11 -20.78
CA VAL A 90 -8.29 6.52 -20.54
C VAL A 90 -7.05 6.65 -19.65
N ALA A 91 -6.92 5.83 -18.62
CA ALA A 91 -5.75 5.84 -17.75
C ALA A 91 -4.47 5.38 -18.49
N ASP A 92 -4.56 4.38 -19.36
CA ASP A 92 -3.42 3.86 -20.13
C ASP A 92 -2.92 4.88 -21.17
N CYS A 93 -3.79 5.72 -21.72
CA CYS A 93 -3.40 6.87 -22.55
C CYS A 93 -2.51 7.89 -21.81
N LEU A 94 -2.42 7.83 -20.48
CA LEU A 94 -1.49 8.68 -19.73
C LEU A 94 -0.03 8.31 -19.99
N GLU A 95 0.28 7.10 -20.45
CA GLU A 95 1.66 6.74 -20.83
C GLU A 95 2.15 7.66 -21.97
N SER A 96 1.34 7.87 -23.01
CA SER A 96 1.66 8.83 -24.08
C SER A 96 1.77 10.28 -23.58
N TRP A 97 0.97 10.67 -22.58
CA TRP A 97 1.13 11.97 -21.92
C TRP A 97 2.46 12.08 -21.17
N ARG A 98 2.85 11.02 -20.47
CA ARG A 98 4.13 10.94 -19.75
C ARG A 98 5.32 10.98 -20.70
N GLU A 99 5.26 10.28 -21.82
CA GLU A 99 6.26 10.33 -22.90
C GLU A 99 6.42 11.76 -23.42
N CYS A 100 5.31 12.43 -23.76
CA CYS A 100 5.32 13.82 -24.21
C CYS A 100 5.95 14.79 -23.19
N LEU A 101 5.76 14.53 -21.89
CA LEU A 101 6.41 15.32 -20.84
C LEU A 101 7.91 15.03 -20.74
N ASN A 102 8.32 13.77 -20.85
CA ASN A 102 9.73 13.38 -20.86
C ASN A 102 10.49 14.00 -22.05
N ASP A 103 9.87 14.03 -23.25
CA ASP A 103 10.43 14.69 -24.44
C ASP A 103 10.65 16.20 -24.24
N LYS A 104 9.92 16.80 -23.30
CA LYS A 104 10.04 18.21 -22.90
C LYS A 104 10.85 18.39 -21.63
N SER A 105 11.62 17.38 -21.22
CA SER A 105 12.44 17.36 -20.00
C SER A 105 11.65 17.63 -18.72
N LYS A 106 10.36 17.27 -18.70
CA LYS A 106 9.47 17.35 -17.53
C LYS A 106 9.19 15.95 -16.98
N THR A 107 10.18 15.36 -16.33
CA THR A 107 10.04 14.00 -15.80
C THR A 107 9.07 13.93 -14.62
N ILE A 108 8.12 12.99 -14.69
CA ILE A 108 7.24 12.62 -13.58
C ILE A 108 7.78 11.37 -12.91
N LYS A 109 7.86 11.38 -11.57
CA LYS A 109 8.25 10.20 -10.78
C LYS A 109 7.20 9.11 -10.94
N GLN A 110 7.63 7.85 -10.99
CA GLN A 110 6.73 6.70 -11.17
C GLN A 110 5.56 6.71 -10.18
N LYS A 111 5.81 6.97 -8.90
CA LYS A 111 4.77 7.03 -7.86
C LYS A 111 3.70 8.10 -8.12
N ASP A 112 4.11 9.27 -8.61
CA ASP A 112 3.19 10.38 -8.87
C ASP A 112 2.36 10.08 -10.12
N PHE A 113 2.96 9.39 -11.09
CA PHE A 113 2.27 8.88 -12.25
C PHE A 113 1.26 7.80 -11.89
N ASP A 114 1.62 6.78 -11.10
CA ASP A 114 0.70 5.71 -10.70
C ASP A 114 -0.48 6.24 -9.88
N LYS A 115 -0.25 7.23 -9.00
CA LYS A 115 -1.32 7.96 -8.29
C LYS A 115 -2.29 8.64 -9.23
N PHE A 116 -1.76 9.32 -10.24
CA PHE A 116 -2.60 9.98 -11.23
C PHE A 116 -3.34 8.96 -12.11
N TRP A 117 -2.67 7.88 -12.51
CA TRP A 117 -3.25 6.78 -13.26
C TRP A 117 -4.44 6.17 -12.50
N VAL A 118 -4.29 5.85 -11.21
CA VAL A 118 -5.36 5.26 -10.39
C VAL A 118 -6.56 6.21 -10.30
N SER A 119 -6.31 7.51 -10.09
CA SER A 119 -7.35 8.54 -10.07
C SER A 119 -8.11 8.61 -11.41
N VAL A 120 -7.38 8.54 -12.52
CA VAL A 120 -7.99 8.56 -13.86
C VAL A 120 -8.79 7.28 -14.12
N TYR A 121 -8.27 6.11 -13.76
CA TYR A 121 -8.98 4.83 -13.88
C TYR A 121 -10.29 4.85 -13.10
N GLN A 122 -10.25 5.25 -11.82
CA GLN A 122 -11.43 5.35 -10.97
C GLN A 122 -12.48 6.30 -11.56
N ARG A 123 -12.06 7.47 -12.06
CA ARG A 123 -12.97 8.54 -12.48
C ARG A 123 -13.45 8.41 -13.93
N PHE A 124 -12.56 8.10 -14.85
CA PHE A 124 -12.81 8.18 -16.29
C PHE A 124 -13.02 6.84 -16.97
N ASP A 125 -12.48 5.76 -16.42
CA ASP A 125 -12.76 4.42 -16.94
C ASP A 125 -13.93 3.76 -16.19
N CYS A 126 -13.96 3.89 -14.87
CA CYS A 126 -14.91 3.15 -14.03
C CYS A 126 -16.16 3.90 -13.59
N CYS A 127 -16.14 5.23 -13.57
CA CYS A 127 -17.25 6.04 -13.10
C CYS A 127 -18.21 6.43 -14.23
N SER A 128 -19.52 6.34 -13.98
CA SER A 128 -20.53 6.79 -14.95
C SER A 128 -20.45 8.32 -15.17
N ARG A 129 -20.95 8.81 -16.31
CA ARG A 129 -20.99 10.26 -16.61
C ARG A 129 -21.74 11.05 -15.53
N ASN A 130 -22.79 10.49 -14.95
CA ASN A 130 -23.56 11.13 -13.88
C ASN A 130 -22.79 11.13 -12.57
N ASP A 131 -22.07 10.06 -12.25
CA ASP A 131 -21.26 10.00 -11.03
C ASP A 131 -20.07 10.96 -11.06
N ARG A 132 -19.47 11.18 -12.25
CA ARG A 132 -18.40 12.16 -12.44
C ARG A 132 -18.80 13.61 -12.09
N LYS A 133 -20.10 13.94 -12.13
CA LYS A 133 -20.61 15.26 -11.68
C LYS A 133 -20.53 15.43 -10.15
N GLN A 134 -20.39 14.33 -9.42
CA GLN A 134 -20.22 14.28 -7.96
C GLN A 134 -18.99 13.42 -7.61
N ALA A 135 -17.89 13.64 -8.36
CA ALA A 135 -16.71 12.78 -8.33
C ALA A 135 -16.14 12.62 -6.92
N ASP A 136 -16.09 13.69 -6.13
CA ASP A 136 -15.54 13.67 -4.76
C ASP A 136 -16.28 12.70 -3.83
N ARG A 137 -17.56 12.44 -4.09
CA ARG A 137 -18.36 11.49 -3.30
C ARG A 137 -18.46 10.12 -3.97
N LYS A 138 -18.60 10.08 -5.29
CA LYS A 138 -18.99 8.86 -6.03
C LYS A 138 -17.85 8.18 -6.79
N CYS A 139 -16.75 8.88 -6.98
CA CYS A 139 -15.55 8.42 -7.67
C CYS A 139 -14.29 8.59 -6.80
N SER A 140 -14.46 8.86 -5.50
CA SER A 140 -13.37 8.90 -4.55
C SER A 140 -12.76 7.52 -4.35
N PHE A 141 -11.57 7.49 -3.76
CA PHE A 141 -10.91 6.24 -3.38
C PHE A 141 -11.84 5.33 -2.56
N GLU A 142 -12.45 5.85 -1.49
CA GLU A 142 -13.36 5.10 -0.64
C GLU A 142 -14.58 4.56 -1.40
N ALA A 143 -15.19 5.39 -2.25
CA ALA A 143 -16.32 4.96 -3.06
C ALA A 143 -15.90 3.88 -4.07
N SER A 144 -14.70 3.98 -4.62
CA SER A 144 -14.16 3.04 -5.60
C SER A 144 -13.91 1.66 -5.00
N MET A 145 -13.49 1.57 -3.73
CA MET A 145 -13.26 0.30 -3.03
C MET A 145 -14.55 -0.52 -2.83
N LYS A 146 -15.71 0.13 -2.89
CA LYS A 146 -17.04 -0.51 -2.77
C LYS A 146 -17.62 -0.94 -4.13
N LYS A 147 -16.91 -0.68 -5.23
CA LYS A 147 -17.34 -1.02 -6.59
C LYS A 147 -16.60 -2.27 -7.09
N PRO A 148 -17.20 -3.04 -8.00
CA PRO A 148 -16.57 -4.20 -8.61
C PRO A 148 -15.58 -3.76 -9.72
N ILE A 149 -14.59 -2.95 -9.36
CA ILE A 149 -13.55 -2.43 -10.29
C ILE A 149 -12.15 -2.90 -9.90
N TRP A 150 -12.05 -3.60 -8.77
CA TRP A 150 -10.85 -4.22 -8.24
C TRP A 150 -11.13 -5.71 -8.06
N ASP A 151 -10.24 -6.55 -8.59
CA ASP A 151 -10.27 -7.98 -8.44
C ASP A 151 -9.58 -8.32 -7.12
N PHE A 152 -10.37 -8.34 -6.05
CA PHE A 152 -9.85 -8.71 -4.74
C PHE A 152 -9.41 -10.18 -4.66
N GLU A 153 -9.78 -11.03 -5.62
CA GLU A 153 -9.32 -12.42 -5.72
C GLU A 153 -8.04 -12.58 -6.55
N HIS A 154 -7.50 -11.48 -7.09
CA HIS A 154 -6.26 -11.49 -7.83
C HIS A 154 -5.09 -12.00 -6.98
N THR A 155 -4.23 -12.83 -7.57
CA THR A 155 -3.13 -13.51 -6.88
C THR A 155 -2.09 -12.56 -6.28
N ALA A 156 -1.97 -11.34 -6.82
CA ALA A 156 -1.10 -10.29 -6.25
C ALA A 156 -1.46 -9.93 -4.79
N LEU A 157 -2.70 -10.17 -4.36
CA LEU A 157 -3.14 -9.93 -2.98
C LEU A 157 -2.89 -11.11 -2.03
N ALA A 158 -2.38 -12.24 -2.51
CA ALA A 158 -2.27 -13.46 -1.71
C ALA A 158 -1.45 -13.24 -0.43
N GLU A 159 -0.28 -12.60 -0.51
CA GLU A 159 0.56 -12.32 0.66
C GLU A 159 -0.09 -11.33 1.62
N LEU A 160 -0.70 -10.26 1.10
CA LEU A 160 -1.40 -9.27 1.92
C LEU A 160 -2.58 -9.90 2.66
N LYS A 161 -3.41 -10.68 1.95
CA LYS A 161 -4.53 -11.42 2.55
C LYS A 161 -4.06 -12.39 3.62
N ALA A 162 -3.00 -13.16 3.34
CA ALA A 162 -2.41 -14.07 4.31
C ALA A 162 -1.92 -13.33 5.56
N TYR A 163 -1.24 -12.19 5.38
CA TYR A 163 -0.76 -11.36 6.49
C TYR A 163 -1.90 -10.81 7.35
N LEU A 164 -2.93 -10.23 6.73
CA LEU A 164 -4.09 -9.71 7.46
C LEU A 164 -4.84 -10.82 8.21
N GLY A 165 -4.86 -12.05 7.67
CA GLY A 165 -5.39 -13.24 8.33
C GLY A 165 -4.63 -13.66 9.60
N MET A 166 -3.42 -13.16 9.85
CA MET A 166 -2.65 -13.47 11.06
C MET A 166 -3.18 -12.76 12.32
N PHE A 167 -4.12 -11.82 12.16
CA PHE A 167 -4.67 -11.00 13.24
C PHE A 167 -6.00 -11.53 13.80
N THR A 168 -6.64 -12.48 13.12
CA THR A 168 -7.86 -13.13 13.59
C THR A 168 -7.62 -14.10 14.73
#